data_AF-A0AA46PDA9-F1
#
_entry.id   AF-A0AA46PDA9-F1
#
_cell.length_a   1.000
_cell.length_b   1.000
_cell.length_c   1.000
_cell.angle_alpha   90.00
_cell.angle_beta   90.00
_cell.angle_gamma   90.00
#
_symmetry.space_group_name_H-M   'P 1'
#
loop_
_entity.id
_entity.type
_entity.pdbx_description
1 polymer ?
#
loop_
_entity_poly.entity_id
_entity_poly.type
_entity_poly.pdbx_seq_one_letter_code
_entity_poly.pdbx_strand_id
1 'polypeptide(L)'
;MVIDFDFDRVTNIEFGVGRENEDQSQQFFEAVPVDEGVQKALVEMVQTTIVIMRKNNDKPELYQPSEKHAGIEYLYLATSDQLAQTMKGLHEAANLTINSNVLNDPSEIFCYFARFTDQSGKKLTALRRAIQFKGVLKNQLIRFLDDTLKIVEEKVFKLDADFDLLIDNSNIHIIRPSAFEFAGKLQEAILQAVPMNIASIAADLTYVDFTSLQSYAEHRPRAARYIASIKSQAETKNINKDRLKLLCQHTGVSLEDQNGKIIVKEGYELAFLEVLDRRRYRLELIEGQAENFKASSRSKL
;
A
#
# COMPACT_ATOMS: atom_id res chain seq x y z
N MET A 1 15.85 2.24 -9.36
CA MET A 1 15.50 0.80 -9.31
C MET A 1 15.01 0.40 -10.69
N VAL A 2 15.27 -0.82 -11.18
CA VAL A 2 14.86 -1.24 -12.54
C VAL A 2 13.90 -2.42 -12.40
N ILE A 3 12.76 -2.34 -13.09
CA ILE A 3 11.79 -3.44 -13.16
C ILE A 3 12.44 -4.61 -13.91
N ASP A 4 12.43 -5.78 -13.29
CA ASP A 4 13.05 -6.98 -13.85
C ASP A 4 12.12 -7.71 -14.85
N PHE A 5 11.96 -7.14 -16.05
CA PHE A 5 11.09 -7.70 -17.10
C PHE A 5 11.52 -7.24 -18.50
N ASP A 6 11.49 -8.14 -19.49
CA ASP A 6 11.77 -7.82 -20.90
C ASP A 6 10.48 -7.46 -21.66
N PHE A 7 10.28 -6.15 -21.87
CA PHE A 7 9.09 -5.60 -22.55
C PHE A 7 9.09 -5.80 -24.07
N ASP A 8 10.25 -6.04 -24.68
CA ASP A 8 10.36 -6.23 -26.13
C ASP A 8 10.04 -7.69 -26.52
N ARG A 9 9.97 -8.59 -25.53
CA ARG A 9 9.82 -10.04 -25.74
C ARG A 9 8.73 -10.66 -24.88
N VAL A 10 7.56 -10.00 -24.84
CA VAL A 10 6.37 -10.52 -24.17
C VAL A 10 5.80 -11.71 -24.95
N THR A 11 5.58 -12.83 -24.26
CA THR A 11 5.07 -14.09 -24.84
C THR A 11 3.63 -14.39 -24.46
N ASN A 12 3.20 -13.95 -23.27
CA ASN A 12 1.83 -14.13 -22.79
C ASN A 12 1.32 -12.84 -22.15
N ILE A 13 0.04 -12.52 -22.40
CA ILE A 13 -0.67 -11.38 -21.83
C ILE A 13 -2.05 -11.85 -21.39
N GLU A 14 -2.26 -11.85 -20.08
CA GLU A 14 -3.54 -12.19 -19.46
C GLU A 14 -4.18 -10.92 -18.91
N PHE A 15 -5.48 -10.77 -19.12
CA PHE A 15 -6.29 -9.76 -18.46
C PHE A 15 -7.14 -10.41 -17.37
N GLY A 16 -7.38 -9.69 -16.29
CA GLY A 16 -8.25 -10.17 -15.23
C GLY A 16 -8.80 -9.05 -14.36
N VAL A 17 -9.71 -9.42 -13.48
CA VAL A 17 -10.39 -8.50 -12.55
C VAL A 17 -10.31 -9.02 -11.13
N GLY A 18 -10.22 -8.09 -10.18
CA GLY A 18 -10.39 -8.34 -8.77
C GLY A 18 -11.84 -8.05 -8.38
N ARG A 19 -12.50 -9.04 -7.77
CA ARG A 19 -13.84 -8.89 -7.19
C ARG A 19 -13.82 -9.00 -5.69
N GLU A 20 -14.73 -8.28 -5.06
CA GLU A 20 -15.00 -8.36 -3.64
C GLU A 20 -16.49 -8.50 -3.43
N ASN A 21 -16.89 -9.60 -2.77
CA ASN A 21 -18.26 -9.78 -2.32
C ASN A 21 -18.42 -9.10 -0.95
N GLU A 22 -19.34 -8.13 -0.86
CA GLU A 22 -19.62 -7.38 0.37
C GLU A 22 -19.96 -8.31 1.55
N ASP A 23 -20.62 -9.44 1.30
CA ASP A 23 -21.07 -10.35 2.36
C ASP A 23 -19.94 -11.22 2.94
N GLN A 24 -18.88 -11.49 2.17
CA GLN A 24 -17.81 -12.41 2.57
C GLN A 24 -16.50 -11.71 2.88
N SER A 25 -16.37 -10.41 2.56
CA SER A 25 -15.11 -9.66 2.68
C SER A 25 -13.91 -10.37 2.04
N GLN A 26 -14.16 -11.29 1.10
CA GLN A 26 -13.16 -12.09 0.44
C GLN A 26 -12.91 -11.51 -0.96
N GLN A 27 -11.63 -11.30 -1.27
CA GLN A 27 -11.20 -10.89 -2.59
C GLN A 27 -10.89 -12.10 -3.45
N PHE A 28 -11.33 -12.04 -4.70
CA PHE A 28 -11.07 -13.04 -5.72
C PHE A 28 -10.43 -12.36 -6.92
N PHE A 29 -9.48 -13.05 -7.55
CA PHE A 29 -8.87 -12.61 -8.81
C PHE A 29 -9.20 -13.63 -9.89
N GLU A 30 -9.80 -13.16 -10.96
CA GLU A 30 -10.33 -14.00 -12.04
C GLU A 30 -9.79 -13.50 -13.38
N ALA A 31 -9.41 -14.44 -14.26
CA ALA A 31 -8.97 -14.12 -15.61
C ALA A 31 -10.18 -13.95 -16.55
N VAL A 32 -10.06 -13.01 -17.48
CA VAL A 32 -11.09 -12.70 -18.47
C VAL A 32 -10.46 -12.81 -19.87
N PRO A 33 -11.07 -13.58 -20.79
CA PRO A 33 -10.58 -13.67 -22.17
C PRO A 33 -10.63 -12.30 -22.85
N VAL A 34 -9.57 -11.95 -23.56
CA VAL A 34 -9.46 -10.70 -24.32
C VAL A 34 -8.80 -10.95 -25.67
N ASP A 35 -9.07 -10.09 -26.64
CA ASP A 35 -8.45 -10.15 -27.97
C ASP A 35 -7.07 -9.48 -28.00
N GLU A 36 -6.38 -9.62 -29.14
CA GLU A 36 -5.06 -9.03 -29.37
C GLU A 36 -5.04 -7.50 -29.28
N GLY A 37 -6.16 -6.83 -29.59
CA GLY A 37 -6.26 -5.38 -29.52
C GLY A 37 -6.20 -4.89 -28.07
N VAL A 38 -6.93 -5.56 -27.18
CA VAL A 38 -6.85 -5.30 -25.74
C VAL A 38 -5.46 -5.65 -25.20
N GLN A 39 -4.86 -6.77 -25.61
CA GLN A 39 -3.51 -7.12 -25.19
C GLN A 39 -2.47 -6.04 -25.56
N LYS A 40 -2.53 -5.48 -26.77
CA LYS A 40 -1.68 -4.36 -27.20
C LYS A 40 -1.89 -3.12 -26.33
N ALA A 41 -3.14 -2.75 -26.06
CA ALA A 41 -3.46 -1.61 -25.20
C ALA A 41 -2.91 -1.79 -23.77
N LEU A 42 -2.94 -3.00 -23.21
CA LEU A 42 -2.38 -3.29 -21.89
C LEU A 42 -0.84 -3.11 -21.87
N VAL A 43 -0.14 -3.46 -22.93
CA VAL A 43 1.31 -3.20 -23.06
C VAL A 43 1.60 -1.70 -23.07
N GLU A 44 0.84 -0.93 -23.87
CA GLU A 44 0.97 0.53 -23.93
C GLU A 44 0.72 1.20 -22.56
N MET A 45 -0.28 0.72 -21.80
CA MET A 45 -0.55 1.18 -20.44
C MET A 45 0.64 0.92 -19.51
N VAL A 46 1.28 -0.25 -19.58
CA VAL A 46 2.47 -0.54 -18.77
C VAL A 46 3.64 0.36 -19.16
N GLN A 47 3.88 0.58 -20.45
CA GLN A 47 4.93 1.49 -20.91
C GLN A 47 4.71 2.91 -20.39
N THR A 48 3.47 3.40 -20.45
CA THR A 48 3.06 4.70 -19.89
C THR A 48 3.30 4.76 -18.39
N THR A 49 2.96 3.69 -17.67
CA THR A 49 3.19 3.54 -16.22
C THR A 49 4.68 3.69 -15.87
N ILE A 50 5.56 3.06 -16.64
CA ILE A 50 7.03 3.14 -16.42
C ILE A 50 7.56 4.55 -16.69
N VAL A 51 7.05 5.23 -17.72
CA VAL A 51 7.41 6.63 -17.99
C VAL A 51 7.03 7.52 -16.82
N ILE A 52 5.85 7.32 -16.22
CA ILE A 52 5.40 8.05 -15.02
C ILE A 52 6.32 7.76 -13.83
N MET A 53 6.68 6.49 -13.58
CA MET A 53 7.61 6.10 -12.51
C MET A 53 8.95 6.84 -12.62
N ARG A 54 9.60 6.76 -13.79
CA ARG A 54 10.90 7.39 -14.04
C ARG A 54 10.85 8.90 -13.91
N LYS A 55 9.77 9.53 -14.40
CA LYS A 55 9.59 10.98 -14.27
C LYS A 55 9.40 11.42 -12.81
N ASN A 56 8.83 10.57 -11.96
CA ASN A 56 8.59 10.88 -10.56
C ASN A 56 9.87 10.78 -9.72
N ASN A 57 10.56 9.63 -9.77
CA ASN A 57 11.81 9.43 -9.02
C ASN A 57 12.60 8.21 -9.56
N ASP A 58 13.84 8.41 -10.01
CA ASP A 58 14.69 7.29 -10.48
C ASP A 58 15.17 6.35 -9.35
N LYS A 59 15.07 6.80 -8.10
CA LYS A 59 15.42 6.06 -6.89
C LYS A 59 14.22 6.06 -5.93
N PRO A 60 13.20 5.21 -6.20
CA PRO A 60 12.02 5.15 -5.37
C PRO A 60 12.41 4.83 -3.92
N GLU A 61 11.70 5.44 -2.99
CA GLU A 61 11.86 5.16 -1.57
C GLU A 61 11.03 3.94 -1.16
N LEU A 62 11.42 3.32 -0.04
CA LEU A 62 10.65 2.21 0.52
C LEU A 62 9.29 2.72 1.01
N TYR A 63 8.21 2.04 0.63
CA TYR A 63 6.88 2.33 1.14
C TYR A 63 6.84 2.18 2.67
N GLN A 64 6.28 3.18 3.34
CA GLN A 64 6.15 3.21 4.80
C GLN A 64 4.69 3.42 5.18
N PRO A 65 4.07 2.50 5.96
CA PRO A 65 2.64 2.56 6.26
C PRO A 65 2.24 3.73 7.16
N SER A 66 3.20 4.36 7.85
CA SER A 66 2.96 5.51 8.73
C SER A 66 3.11 6.86 8.03
N GLU A 67 3.74 6.90 6.85
CA GLU A 67 4.01 8.13 6.12
C GLU A 67 2.76 8.63 5.39
N LYS A 68 2.72 9.95 5.17
CA LYS A 68 1.69 10.56 4.35
C LYS A 68 2.20 10.63 2.92
N HIS A 69 1.75 9.70 2.10
CA HIS A 69 2.11 9.64 0.69
C HIS A 69 1.30 10.62 -0.16
N ALA A 70 1.90 11.09 -1.26
CA ALA A 70 1.24 11.89 -2.27
C ALA A 70 0.32 11.02 -3.16
N GLY A 71 -0.53 11.68 -3.96
CA GLY A 71 -1.44 10.98 -4.87
C GLY A 71 -0.73 10.21 -5.99
N ILE A 72 0.42 10.73 -6.43
CA ILE A 72 1.34 10.09 -7.38
C ILE A 72 2.74 10.19 -6.78
N GLU A 73 3.31 9.06 -6.43
CA GLU A 73 4.59 8.94 -5.76
C GLU A 73 5.18 7.56 -6.05
N TYR A 74 6.37 7.51 -6.64
CA TYR A 74 7.01 6.24 -6.96
C TYR A 74 7.74 5.69 -5.74
N LEU A 75 7.14 4.66 -5.15
CA LEU A 75 7.64 3.91 -4.00
C LEU A 75 7.86 2.46 -4.38
N TYR A 76 8.60 1.71 -3.57
CA TYR A 76 8.71 0.27 -3.70
C TYR A 76 8.45 -0.46 -2.39
N LEU A 77 8.03 -1.73 -2.49
CA LEU A 77 7.94 -2.65 -1.37
C LEU A 77 8.40 -4.03 -1.83
N ALA A 78 9.24 -4.71 -1.04
CA ALA A 78 9.66 -6.07 -1.38
C ALA A 78 8.45 -7.02 -1.37
N THR A 79 8.38 -7.96 -2.32
CA THR A 79 7.31 -8.99 -2.34
C THR A 79 7.36 -9.91 -1.12
N SER A 80 8.53 -10.02 -0.47
CA SER A 80 8.69 -10.74 0.80
C SER A 80 8.09 -10.03 2.01
N ASP A 81 7.71 -8.75 1.89
CA ASP A 81 7.11 -8.00 2.99
C ASP A 81 5.73 -8.55 3.38
N GLN A 82 5.36 -8.45 4.64
CA GLN A 82 4.07 -8.90 5.13
C GLN A 82 2.90 -8.07 4.56
N LEU A 83 3.13 -6.80 4.24
CA LEU A 83 2.12 -5.95 3.61
C LEU A 83 1.92 -6.26 2.12
N ALA A 84 2.83 -7.04 1.52
CA ALA A 84 2.79 -7.40 0.10
C ALA A 84 1.95 -8.65 -0.19
N GLN A 85 1.46 -9.39 0.83
CA GLN A 85 0.96 -10.76 0.65
C GLN A 85 -0.17 -10.91 -0.37
N THR A 86 -1.17 -10.01 -0.36
CA THR A 86 -2.28 -10.05 -1.32
C THR A 86 -1.78 -9.89 -2.76
N MET A 87 -0.90 -8.91 -2.99
CA MET A 87 -0.33 -8.61 -4.30
C MET A 87 0.65 -9.70 -4.75
N LYS A 88 1.43 -10.25 -3.82
CA LYS A 88 2.29 -11.41 -4.05
C LYS A 88 1.46 -12.62 -4.49
N GLY A 89 0.36 -12.91 -3.79
CA GLY A 89 -0.55 -14.01 -4.13
C GLY A 89 -1.12 -13.90 -5.55
N LEU A 90 -1.53 -12.68 -5.96
CA LEU A 90 -1.96 -12.42 -7.33
C LEU A 90 -0.83 -12.64 -8.36
N HIS A 91 0.37 -12.15 -8.07
CA HIS A 91 1.52 -12.26 -8.97
C HIS A 91 2.01 -13.70 -9.15
N GLU A 92 2.08 -14.46 -8.04
CA GLU A 92 2.60 -15.82 -8.03
C GLU A 92 1.58 -16.87 -8.47
N ALA A 93 0.27 -16.54 -8.52
CA ALA A 93 -0.78 -17.47 -8.93
C ALA A 93 -0.40 -18.23 -10.20
N ALA A 94 -0.40 -19.57 -10.15
CA ALA A 94 -0.03 -20.38 -11.31
C ALA A 94 -1.08 -20.23 -12.41
N ASN A 95 -2.35 -20.45 -12.05
CA ASN A 95 -3.50 -20.28 -12.91
C ASN A 95 -4.57 -19.49 -12.15
N LEU A 96 -5.21 -18.57 -12.84
CA LEU A 96 -6.40 -17.89 -12.34
C LEU A 96 -7.63 -18.58 -12.91
N THR A 97 -8.70 -18.64 -12.13
CA THR A 97 -9.99 -19.12 -12.62
C THR A 97 -10.45 -18.21 -13.75
N ILE A 98 -10.75 -18.80 -14.91
CA ILE A 98 -11.30 -18.06 -16.05
C ILE A 98 -12.80 -17.89 -15.83
N ASN A 99 -13.28 -16.65 -15.84
CA ASN A 99 -14.69 -16.33 -15.70
C ASN A 99 -15.09 -15.30 -16.77
N SER A 100 -15.67 -15.78 -17.87
CA SER A 100 -16.16 -14.94 -18.96
C SER A 100 -17.36 -14.07 -18.58
N ASN A 101 -18.03 -14.38 -17.47
CA ASN A 101 -19.24 -13.70 -17.02
C ASN A 101 -18.99 -12.67 -15.92
N VAL A 102 -17.74 -12.52 -15.46
CA VAL A 102 -17.41 -11.64 -14.33
C VAL A 102 -17.76 -10.16 -14.60
N LEU A 103 -17.75 -9.76 -15.88
CA LEU A 103 -18.11 -8.40 -16.30
C LEU A 103 -19.63 -8.15 -16.36
N ASN A 104 -20.45 -9.17 -16.14
CA ASN A 104 -21.92 -9.02 -16.14
C ASN A 104 -22.39 -8.18 -14.95
N ASP A 105 -21.73 -8.32 -13.81
CA ASP A 105 -21.94 -7.50 -12.61
C ASP A 105 -20.66 -6.70 -12.27
N PRO A 106 -20.52 -5.50 -12.85
CA PRO A 106 -19.35 -4.66 -12.60
C PRO A 106 -19.34 -4.02 -11.20
N SER A 107 -20.41 -4.14 -10.41
CA SER A 107 -20.52 -3.45 -9.11
C SER A 107 -19.58 -4.03 -8.05
N GLU A 108 -19.24 -5.31 -8.17
CA GLU A 108 -18.33 -6.06 -7.30
C GLU A 108 -16.85 -5.94 -7.70
N ILE A 109 -16.56 -5.33 -8.86
CA ILE A 109 -15.19 -5.21 -9.37
C ILE A 109 -14.49 -4.04 -8.69
N PHE A 110 -13.40 -4.31 -7.97
CA PHE A 110 -12.62 -3.30 -7.25
C PHE A 110 -11.30 -2.95 -7.94
N CYS A 111 -10.78 -3.83 -8.80
CA CYS A 111 -9.63 -3.57 -9.67
C CYS A 111 -9.67 -4.40 -10.95
N TYR A 112 -8.82 -4.04 -11.91
CA TYR A 112 -8.42 -4.90 -13.01
C TYR A 112 -6.91 -4.97 -13.08
N PHE A 113 -6.40 -6.04 -13.69
CA PHE A 113 -4.97 -6.28 -13.78
C PHE A 113 -4.62 -6.92 -15.12
N ALA A 114 -3.34 -6.79 -15.48
CA ALA A 114 -2.73 -7.52 -16.55
C ALA A 114 -1.53 -8.31 -16.02
N ARG A 115 -1.35 -9.54 -16.50
CA ARG A 115 -0.20 -10.38 -16.20
C ARG A 115 0.56 -10.67 -17.48
N PHE A 116 1.85 -10.43 -17.45
CA PHE A 116 2.74 -10.58 -18.57
C PHE A 116 3.79 -11.63 -18.24
N THR A 117 4.18 -12.41 -19.24
CA THR A 117 5.33 -13.30 -19.17
C THR A 117 6.27 -12.99 -20.31
N ASP A 118 7.55 -12.74 -20.03
CA ASP A 118 8.56 -12.54 -21.06
C ASP A 118 9.13 -13.88 -21.59
N GLN A 119 9.96 -13.82 -22.63
CA GLN A 119 10.59 -15.02 -23.22
C GLN A 119 11.51 -15.77 -22.24
N SER A 120 12.00 -15.11 -21.19
CA SER A 120 12.83 -15.72 -20.14
C SER A 120 11.98 -16.32 -19.02
N GLY A 121 10.65 -16.24 -19.11
CA GLY A 121 9.71 -16.72 -18.10
C GLY A 121 9.55 -15.79 -16.90
N LYS A 122 10.08 -14.57 -16.94
CA LYS A 122 9.85 -13.59 -15.87
C LYS A 122 8.43 -13.07 -15.96
N LYS A 123 7.83 -12.82 -14.80
CA LYS A 123 6.46 -12.32 -14.70
C LYS A 123 6.47 -10.84 -14.38
N LEU A 124 5.45 -10.16 -14.89
CA LEU A 124 5.07 -8.82 -14.46
C LEU A 124 3.57 -8.80 -14.25
N THR A 125 3.11 -8.28 -13.11
CA THR A 125 1.69 -8.00 -12.88
C THR A 125 1.48 -6.50 -12.78
N ALA A 126 0.57 -5.95 -13.56
CA ALA A 126 0.17 -4.56 -13.51
C ALA A 126 -1.26 -4.46 -12.99
N LEU A 127 -1.53 -3.58 -12.02
CA LEU A 127 -2.86 -3.47 -11.40
C LEU A 127 -3.36 -2.03 -11.41
N ARG A 128 -4.65 -1.87 -11.71
CA ARG A 128 -5.36 -0.59 -11.71
C ARG A 128 -6.67 -0.73 -10.95
N ARG A 129 -6.91 0.19 -10.02
CA ARG A 129 -8.17 0.28 -9.28
C ARG A 129 -9.33 0.62 -10.22
N ALA A 130 -10.44 -0.09 -10.04
CA ALA A 130 -11.63 -0.03 -10.89
C ALA A 130 -12.61 1.08 -10.43
N ILE A 131 -12.20 2.35 -10.51
CA ILE A 131 -13.10 3.47 -10.14
C ILE A 131 -14.27 3.60 -11.15
N GLN A 132 -14.02 3.29 -12.42
CA GLN A 132 -14.94 3.59 -13.52
C GLN A 132 -16.04 2.54 -13.76
N PHE A 133 -15.93 1.33 -13.21
CA PHE A 133 -16.93 0.27 -13.41
C PHE A 133 -18.34 0.67 -12.91
N LYS A 134 -18.41 1.53 -11.89
CA LYS A 134 -19.66 2.13 -11.40
C LYS A 134 -20.17 3.30 -12.25
N GLY A 135 -19.30 3.91 -13.06
CA GLY A 135 -19.58 5.12 -13.86
C GLY A 135 -19.97 4.85 -15.31
N VAL A 136 -19.40 3.83 -15.97
CA VAL A 136 -19.72 3.53 -17.38
C VAL A 136 -21.18 3.08 -17.56
N LEU A 137 -21.79 2.50 -16.52
CA LEU A 137 -23.23 2.18 -16.51
C LEU A 137 -24.15 3.42 -16.56
N LYS A 138 -23.65 4.64 -16.34
CA LYS A 138 -24.48 5.86 -16.21
C LYS A 138 -24.40 6.83 -17.38
N ASN A 139 -23.38 6.75 -18.25
CA ASN A 139 -23.13 7.76 -19.27
C ASN A 139 -23.37 7.23 -20.69
N GLN A 140 -24.06 8.01 -21.53
CA GLN A 140 -24.21 7.74 -22.96
C GLN A 140 -22.85 7.94 -23.66
N LEU A 141 -22.16 6.84 -23.95
CA LEU A 141 -20.98 6.88 -24.80
C LEU A 141 -21.41 7.04 -26.25
N ILE A 142 -20.71 7.92 -26.98
CA ILE A 142 -20.92 8.11 -28.42
C ILE A 142 -19.70 7.55 -29.14
N ARG A 143 -19.92 6.59 -30.03
CA ARG A 143 -18.90 6.11 -30.96
C ARG A 143 -18.98 6.91 -32.25
N PHE A 144 -17.81 7.35 -32.75
CA PHE A 144 -17.68 7.89 -34.10
C PHE A 144 -17.19 6.76 -35.01
N LEU A 145 -18.01 6.38 -35.99
CA LEU A 145 -17.69 5.33 -36.94
C LEU A 145 -18.34 5.69 -38.28
N ASP A 146 -17.58 5.56 -39.37
CA ASP A 146 -18.05 5.82 -40.75
C ASP A 146 -18.69 7.21 -40.90
N ASP A 147 -18.01 8.26 -40.41
CA ASP A 147 -18.48 9.66 -40.41
C ASP A 147 -19.81 9.90 -39.69
N THR A 148 -20.27 8.95 -38.86
CA THR A 148 -21.49 9.07 -38.07
C THR A 148 -21.22 8.95 -36.58
N LEU A 149 -21.98 9.72 -35.78
CA LEU A 149 -22.02 9.60 -34.33
C LEU A 149 -23.18 8.67 -33.94
N LYS A 150 -22.88 7.56 -33.28
CA LYS A 150 -23.87 6.60 -32.78
C LYS A 150 -23.76 6.48 -31.26
N ILE A 151 -24.89 6.44 -30.57
CA ILE A 151 -24.92 6.06 -29.15
C ILE A 151 -24.47 4.59 -29.04
N VAL A 152 -23.63 4.29 -28.06
CA VAL A 152 -23.26 2.93 -27.70
C VAL A 152 -24.32 2.43 -26.73
N GLU A 153 -25.13 1.47 -27.18
CA GLU A 153 -26.20 0.86 -26.38
C GLU A 153 -25.66 -0.30 -25.54
N GLU A 154 -24.51 -0.84 -25.91
CA GLU A 154 -23.84 -1.93 -25.22
C GLU A 154 -23.11 -1.46 -23.96
N LYS A 155 -22.91 -2.38 -23.01
CA LYS A 155 -22.01 -2.15 -21.88
C LYS A 155 -20.59 -1.99 -22.40
N VAL A 156 -19.97 -0.85 -22.14
CA VAL A 156 -18.58 -0.58 -22.50
C VAL A 156 -17.69 -0.73 -21.28
N PHE A 157 -16.47 -1.20 -21.47
CA PHE A 157 -15.40 -1.06 -20.51
C PHE A 157 -14.32 -0.14 -21.09
N LYS A 158 -13.90 0.86 -20.30
CA LYS A 158 -12.85 1.79 -20.69
C LYS A 158 -11.59 1.49 -19.88
N LEU A 159 -10.50 1.17 -20.58
CA LEU A 159 -9.17 1.11 -20.00
C LEU A 159 -8.68 2.51 -19.61
N ASP A 160 -7.96 2.60 -18.49
CA ASP A 160 -7.24 3.80 -18.11
C ASP A 160 -5.97 3.96 -18.96
N ALA A 161 -5.31 5.12 -18.85
CA ALA A 161 -4.06 5.38 -19.57
C ALA A 161 -2.83 4.68 -18.94
N ASP A 162 -2.92 4.27 -17.68
CA ASP A 162 -1.81 3.70 -16.91
C ASP A 162 -2.32 2.80 -15.76
N PHE A 163 -1.39 2.12 -15.11
CA PHE A 163 -1.61 1.31 -13.91
C PHE A 163 -1.22 2.06 -12.64
N ASP A 164 -1.73 1.58 -11.51
CA ASP A 164 -1.43 2.14 -10.18
C ASP A 164 -0.17 1.56 -9.56
N LEU A 165 0.14 0.30 -9.90
CA LEU A 165 1.32 -0.41 -9.46
C LEU A 165 1.73 -1.49 -10.47
N LEU A 166 3.00 -1.84 -10.42
CA LEU A 166 3.61 -2.96 -11.15
C LEU A 166 4.27 -3.91 -10.14
N ILE A 167 4.24 -5.21 -10.38
CA ILE A 167 4.82 -6.23 -9.51
C ILE A 167 5.75 -7.07 -10.37
N ASP A 168 7.04 -7.05 -10.04
CA ASP A 168 8.01 -8.01 -10.56
C ASP A 168 8.30 -9.08 -9.50
N ASN A 169 9.22 -9.98 -9.81
CA ASN A 169 9.56 -11.12 -8.94
C ASN A 169 10.06 -10.69 -7.54
N SER A 170 10.60 -9.48 -7.40
CA SER A 170 11.26 -9.02 -6.17
C SER A 170 10.50 -7.89 -5.47
N ASN A 171 9.83 -7.02 -6.23
CA ASN A 171 9.26 -5.78 -5.72
C ASN A 171 7.89 -5.48 -6.31
N ILE A 172 7.08 -4.84 -5.47
CA ILE A 172 5.92 -4.05 -5.86
C ILE A 172 6.41 -2.61 -6.06
N HIS A 173 6.28 -2.12 -7.29
CA HIS A 173 6.53 -0.75 -7.72
C HIS A 173 5.22 0.03 -7.69
N ILE A 174 5.10 0.98 -6.78
CA ILE A 174 3.84 1.66 -6.45
C ILE A 174 3.90 3.07 -7.03
N ILE A 175 2.93 3.46 -7.87
CA ILE A 175 2.76 4.86 -8.32
C ILE A 175 1.67 5.56 -7.51
N ARG A 176 0.58 4.84 -7.21
CA ARG A 176 -0.54 5.37 -6.44
C ARG A 176 -0.67 4.61 -5.13
N PRO A 177 -0.05 5.10 -4.04
CA PRO A 177 -0.06 4.41 -2.74
C PRO A 177 -1.45 4.12 -2.21
N SER A 178 -2.41 5.03 -2.42
CA SER A 178 -3.80 4.80 -2.01
C SER A 178 -4.48 3.64 -2.74
N ALA A 179 -4.11 3.38 -4.00
CA ALA A 179 -4.63 2.25 -4.76
C ALA A 179 -3.96 0.94 -4.33
N PHE A 180 -2.67 0.95 -4.01
CA PHE A 180 -1.98 -0.18 -3.40
C PHE A 180 -2.60 -0.54 -2.04
N GLU A 181 -2.81 0.44 -1.16
CA GLU A 181 -3.44 0.21 0.16
C GLU A 181 -4.84 -0.38 0.03
N PHE A 182 -5.63 0.12 -0.92
CA PHE A 182 -6.99 -0.35 -1.18
C PHE A 182 -7.01 -1.76 -1.76
N ALA A 183 -6.27 -2.01 -2.84
CA ALA A 183 -6.27 -3.30 -3.53
C ALA A 183 -5.65 -4.41 -2.67
N GLY A 184 -4.69 -4.07 -1.81
CA GLY A 184 -4.02 -5.03 -0.92
C GLY A 184 -4.72 -5.29 0.41
N LYS A 185 -5.80 -4.58 0.75
CA LYS A 185 -6.43 -4.61 2.09
C LYS A 185 -5.43 -4.34 3.22
N LEU A 186 -4.58 -3.32 3.01
CA LEU A 186 -3.48 -3.04 3.92
C LEU A 186 -3.96 -2.65 5.31
N GLN A 187 -5.12 -2.00 5.44
CA GLN A 187 -5.63 -1.61 6.75
C GLN A 187 -5.93 -2.84 7.62
N GLU A 188 -6.62 -3.83 7.07
CA GLU A 188 -6.95 -5.08 7.74
C GLU A 188 -5.67 -5.85 8.08
N ALA A 189 -4.75 -5.97 7.11
CA ALA A 189 -3.47 -6.65 7.31
C ALA A 189 -2.62 -5.99 8.42
N ILE A 190 -2.58 -4.65 8.46
CA ILE A 190 -1.86 -3.88 9.47
C ILE A 190 -2.48 -4.09 10.86
N LEU A 191 -3.80 -4.08 10.98
CA LEU A 191 -4.51 -4.32 12.25
C LEU A 191 -4.27 -5.74 12.75
N GLN A 192 -4.40 -6.75 11.88
CA GLN A 192 -4.15 -8.15 12.21
C GLN A 192 -2.70 -8.41 12.63
N ALA A 193 -1.75 -7.62 12.12
CA ALA A 193 -0.33 -7.74 12.46
C ALA A 193 0.05 -7.08 13.81
N VAL A 194 -0.86 -6.34 14.47
CA VAL A 194 -0.55 -5.60 15.72
C VAL A 194 0.05 -6.50 16.81
N PRO A 195 -0.54 -7.66 17.17
CA PRO A 195 0.00 -8.49 18.26
C PRO A 195 1.42 -8.97 17.97
N MET A 196 1.68 -9.44 16.75
CA MET A 196 3.00 -9.92 16.34
C MET A 196 4.03 -8.78 16.30
N ASN A 197 3.64 -7.60 15.81
CA ASN A 197 4.53 -6.46 15.73
C ASN A 197 4.86 -5.91 17.13
N ILE A 198 3.88 -5.85 18.04
CA ILE A 198 4.10 -5.49 19.44
C ILE A 198 5.04 -6.49 20.11
N ALA A 199 4.83 -7.80 19.94
CA ALA A 199 5.70 -8.81 20.52
C ALA A 199 7.16 -8.63 20.07
N SER A 200 7.38 -8.32 18.79
CA SER A 200 8.71 -8.03 18.25
C SER A 200 9.34 -6.78 18.88
N ILE A 201 8.58 -5.70 19.05
CA ILE A 201 9.08 -4.45 19.65
C ILE A 201 9.34 -4.63 21.16
N ALA A 202 8.45 -5.34 21.85
CA ALA A 202 8.55 -5.60 23.28
C ALA A 202 9.77 -6.48 23.64
N ALA A 203 10.19 -7.36 22.73
CA ALA A 203 11.42 -8.14 22.89
C ALA A 203 12.68 -7.25 22.94
N ASP A 204 12.66 -6.12 22.24
CA ASP A 204 13.77 -5.15 22.24
C ASP A 204 13.64 -4.14 23.40
N LEU A 205 12.43 -3.66 23.66
CA LEU A 205 12.12 -2.65 24.69
C LEU A 205 11.57 -3.30 25.97
N THR A 206 12.36 -4.19 26.57
CA THR A 206 11.94 -5.00 27.74
C THR A 206 11.54 -4.20 28.99
N TYR A 207 11.90 -2.91 29.01
CA TYR A 207 11.58 -1.96 30.07
C TYR A 207 10.29 -1.17 29.84
N VAL A 208 9.51 -1.44 28.79
CA VAL A 208 8.20 -0.83 28.51
C VAL A 208 7.11 -1.90 28.59
N ASP A 209 5.99 -1.56 29.23
CA ASP A 209 4.77 -2.37 29.17
C ASP A 209 3.95 -2.00 27.92
N PHE A 210 3.79 -2.97 27.02
CA PHE A 210 3.05 -2.79 25.77
C PHE A 210 1.59 -3.25 25.84
N THR A 211 1.10 -3.72 26.98
CA THR A 211 -0.25 -4.29 27.11
C THR A 211 -1.33 -3.28 26.72
N SER A 212 -1.25 -2.05 27.26
CA SER A 212 -2.19 -0.98 26.93
C SER A 212 -2.03 -0.49 25.49
N LEU A 213 -0.79 -0.40 24.99
CA LEU A 213 -0.47 0.00 23.62
C LEU A 213 -1.04 -0.97 22.58
N GLN A 214 -0.95 -2.27 22.85
CA GLN A 214 -1.52 -3.31 21.99
C GLN A 214 -3.04 -3.18 21.93
N SER A 215 -3.71 -3.21 23.08
CA SER A 215 -5.17 -3.12 23.17
C SER A 215 -5.72 -1.85 22.48
N TYR A 216 -5.01 -0.72 22.65
CA TYR A 216 -5.32 0.53 21.99
C TYR A 216 -5.18 0.44 20.46
N ALA A 217 -4.14 -0.22 19.95
CA ALA A 217 -3.82 -0.25 18.53
C ALA A 217 -4.60 -1.27 17.72
N GLU A 218 -5.03 -2.38 18.32
CA GLU A 218 -5.85 -3.43 17.67
C GLU A 218 -7.14 -2.89 17.04
N HIS A 219 -7.62 -1.73 17.51
CA HIS A 219 -8.86 -1.10 17.05
C HIS A 219 -8.63 0.25 16.36
N ARG A 220 -7.37 0.68 16.19
CA ARG A 220 -7.04 2.03 15.73
C ARG A 220 -6.02 1.99 14.59
N PRO A 221 -6.46 2.11 13.31
CA PRO A 221 -5.59 1.99 12.14
C PRO A 221 -4.34 2.87 12.19
N ARG A 222 -4.46 4.09 12.71
CA ARG A 222 -3.32 5.01 12.84
C ARG A 222 -2.25 4.50 13.81
N ALA A 223 -2.65 3.95 14.95
CA ALA A 223 -1.71 3.41 15.94
C ALA A 223 -1.05 2.13 15.40
N ALA A 224 -1.82 1.27 14.75
CA ALA A 224 -1.32 0.06 14.10
C ALA A 224 -0.28 0.38 13.00
N ARG A 225 -0.51 1.44 12.20
CA ARG A 225 0.47 1.96 11.22
C ARG A 225 1.77 2.41 11.89
N TYR A 226 1.71 3.09 13.03
CA TYR A 226 2.93 3.45 13.79
C TYR A 226 3.67 2.23 14.31
N ILE A 227 2.97 1.23 14.84
CA ILE A 227 3.59 -0.04 15.28
C ILE A 227 4.29 -0.75 14.11
N ALA A 228 3.63 -0.87 12.96
CA ALA A 228 4.23 -1.47 11.77
C ALA A 228 5.48 -0.71 11.31
N SER A 229 5.40 0.63 11.29
CA SER A 229 6.52 1.52 10.99
C SER A 229 7.69 1.35 11.96
N ILE A 230 7.43 1.37 13.27
CA ILE A 230 8.45 1.20 14.33
C ILE A 230 9.18 -0.13 14.16
N LYS A 231 8.44 -1.23 13.93
CA LYS A 231 9.03 -2.54 13.66
C LYS A 231 9.91 -2.52 12.41
N SER A 232 9.43 -1.96 11.30
CA SER A 232 10.15 -1.98 10.02
C SER A 232 11.51 -1.26 10.07
N GLN A 233 11.67 -0.32 11.01
CA GLN A 233 12.92 0.41 11.19
C GLN A 233 14.03 -0.47 11.79
N ALA A 234 13.71 -1.55 12.50
CA ALA A 234 14.66 -2.43 13.18
C ALA A 234 15.65 -1.72 14.16
N GLU A 235 15.35 -0.47 14.55
CA GLU A 235 16.18 0.37 15.43
C GLU A 235 15.75 0.31 16.91
N THR A 236 14.71 -0.46 17.24
CA THR A 236 14.17 -0.57 18.60
C THR A 236 15.21 -1.07 19.60
N LYS A 237 16.12 -1.94 19.17
CA LYS A 237 17.25 -2.44 19.99
C LYS A 237 18.20 -1.36 20.49
N ASN A 238 18.25 -0.22 19.80
CA ASN A 238 19.18 0.87 20.08
C ASN A 238 18.56 2.00 20.92
N ILE A 239 17.30 1.87 21.34
CA ILE A 239 16.62 2.92 22.10
C ILE A 239 17.12 2.89 23.55
N ASN A 240 17.64 4.02 24.02
CA ASN A 240 18.04 4.20 25.40
C ASN A 240 16.83 4.57 26.28
N LYS A 241 16.66 3.85 27.39
CA LYS A 241 15.54 4.03 28.34
C LYS A 241 15.43 5.46 28.87
N ASP A 242 16.53 6.05 29.34
CA ASP A 242 16.51 7.36 29.98
C ASP A 242 16.25 8.47 28.97
N ARG A 243 16.84 8.37 27.77
CA ARG A 243 16.54 9.30 26.66
C ARG A 243 15.10 9.21 26.21
N LEU A 244 14.51 8.01 26.16
CA LEU A 244 13.10 7.82 25.83
C LEU A 244 12.20 8.51 26.86
N LYS A 245 12.45 8.27 28.16
CA LYS A 245 11.69 8.92 29.25
C LYS A 245 11.79 10.44 29.19
N LEU A 246 13.00 10.96 29.02
CA LEU A 246 13.26 12.39 28.94
C LEU A 246 12.51 13.03 27.77
N LEU A 247 12.55 12.40 26.59
CA LEU A 247 11.82 12.88 25.41
C LEU A 247 10.30 12.82 25.62
N CYS A 248 9.79 11.77 26.24
CA CYS A 248 8.37 11.66 26.58
C CYS A 248 7.93 12.80 27.52
N GLN A 249 8.67 13.01 28.61
CA GLN A 249 8.39 14.10 29.56
C GLN A 249 8.42 15.46 28.86
N HIS A 250 9.43 15.71 28.04
CA HIS A 250 9.59 16.97 27.33
C HIS A 250 8.51 17.23 26.29
N THR A 251 7.95 16.19 25.66
CA THR A 251 6.94 16.29 24.60
C THR A 251 5.51 16.05 25.10
N GLY A 252 5.32 16.10 26.43
CA GLY A 252 4.01 16.03 27.07
C GLY A 252 3.39 14.63 27.07
N VAL A 253 4.19 13.58 27.06
CA VAL A 253 3.73 12.18 27.16
C VAL A 253 3.84 11.72 28.61
N SER A 254 2.71 11.39 29.23
CA SER A 254 2.67 10.98 30.63
C SER A 254 3.01 9.48 30.78
N LEU A 255 3.99 9.20 31.62
CA LEU A 255 4.49 7.87 31.94
C LEU A 255 4.38 7.60 33.43
N GLU A 256 4.23 6.34 33.81
CA GLU A 256 4.38 5.84 35.17
C GLU A 256 5.52 4.82 35.21
N ASP A 257 6.28 4.82 36.29
CA ASP A 257 7.25 3.76 36.57
C ASP A 257 6.65 2.80 37.59
N GLN A 258 6.42 1.56 37.19
CA GLN A 258 5.97 0.49 38.08
C GLN A 258 6.92 -0.70 37.96
N ASN A 259 7.55 -1.08 39.08
CA ASN A 259 8.47 -2.22 39.15
C ASN A 259 9.58 -2.19 38.08
N GLY A 260 10.11 -1.00 37.78
CA GLY A 260 11.16 -0.79 36.78
C GLY A 260 10.69 -0.82 35.32
N LYS A 261 9.39 -1.02 35.06
CA LYS A 261 8.76 -0.88 33.75
C LYS A 261 8.10 0.49 33.57
N ILE A 262 8.21 1.01 32.36
CA ILE A 262 7.49 2.18 31.89
C ILE A 262 6.08 1.75 31.50
N ILE A 263 5.09 2.34 32.14
CA ILE A 263 3.67 2.21 31.79
C ILE A 263 3.23 3.53 31.16
N VAL A 264 2.61 3.46 29.99
CA VAL A 264 2.02 4.63 29.33
C VAL A 264 0.64 4.88 29.94
N LYS A 265 0.41 6.09 30.46
CA LYS A 265 -0.91 6.44 31.01
C LYS A 265 -1.98 6.43 29.91
N GLU A 266 -3.21 6.11 30.31
CA GLU A 266 -4.37 6.16 29.42
C GLU A 266 -4.50 7.53 28.74
N GLY A 267 -4.78 7.53 27.44
CA GLY A 267 -4.88 8.73 26.60
C GLY A 267 -3.56 9.20 26.00
N TYR A 268 -2.42 8.63 26.40
CA TYR A 268 -1.09 8.97 25.88
C TYR A 268 -0.50 7.90 24.94
N GLU A 269 -1.23 6.83 24.63
CA GLU A 269 -0.77 5.69 23.84
C GLU A 269 -0.27 6.13 22.45
N LEU A 270 -1.10 6.89 21.73
CA LEU A 270 -0.72 7.39 20.41
C LEU A 270 0.47 8.35 20.49
N ALA A 271 0.51 9.20 21.51
CA ALA A 271 1.59 10.15 21.70
C ALA A 271 2.92 9.45 21.98
N PHE A 272 2.90 8.36 22.77
CA PHE A 272 4.06 7.52 23.00
C PHE A 272 4.52 6.80 21.73
N LEU A 273 3.59 6.25 20.95
CA LEU A 273 3.91 5.66 19.64
C LEU A 273 4.52 6.69 18.68
N GLU A 274 4.06 7.95 18.72
CA GLU A 274 4.67 9.04 17.95
C GLU A 274 6.10 9.36 18.39
N VAL A 275 6.44 9.20 19.67
CA VAL A 275 7.84 9.31 20.15
C VAL A 275 8.68 8.17 19.58
N LEU A 276 8.22 6.93 19.71
CA LEU A 276 8.94 5.75 19.20
C LEU A 276 9.10 5.77 17.68
N ASP A 277 8.10 6.29 16.97
CA ASP A 277 8.14 6.49 15.52
C ASP A 277 8.90 7.78 15.14
N ARG A 278 9.61 8.46 16.05
CA ARG A 278 10.45 9.64 15.76
C ARG A 278 9.69 10.82 15.16
N ARG A 279 8.42 11.01 15.54
CA ARG A 279 7.56 12.11 15.06
C ARG A 279 7.46 13.26 16.04
N ARG A 280 7.84 13.08 17.30
CA ARG A 280 7.84 14.12 18.33
C ARG A 280 9.27 14.55 18.63
N TYR A 281 9.50 15.86 18.60
CA TYR A 281 10.80 16.43 18.90
C TYR A 281 10.64 17.76 19.62
N ARG A 282 11.72 18.15 20.31
CA ARG A 282 11.84 19.40 21.04
C ARG A 282 12.96 20.22 20.43
N LEU A 283 12.71 21.51 20.26
CA LEU A 283 13.66 22.49 19.75
C LEU A 283 13.72 23.65 20.74
N GLU A 284 14.89 24.24 20.91
CA GLU A 284 15.08 25.42 21.75
C GLU A 284 15.96 26.40 20.98
N LEU A 285 15.33 27.29 20.19
CA LEU A 285 16.03 28.34 19.45
C LEU A 285 16.17 29.63 20.25
N ILE A 286 15.30 29.83 21.24
CA ILE A 286 15.31 30.95 22.17
C ILE A 286 15.58 30.38 23.56
N GLU A 287 16.58 30.92 24.24
CA GLU A 287 17.02 30.45 25.56
C GLU A 287 15.84 30.42 26.55
N GLY A 288 15.61 29.25 27.15
CA GLY A 288 14.52 29.02 28.11
C GLY A 288 13.14 28.86 27.48
N GLN A 289 13.01 28.96 26.15
CA GLN A 289 11.75 28.80 25.42
C GLN A 289 11.83 27.58 24.49
N ALA A 290 11.66 26.41 25.09
CA ALA A 290 11.58 25.20 24.31
C ALA A 290 10.20 25.03 23.66
N GLU A 291 10.22 24.65 22.39
CA GLU A 291 9.07 24.38 21.56
C GLU A 291 9.00 22.89 21.25
N ASN A 292 7.79 22.34 21.27
CA ASN A 292 7.54 20.94 20.96
C ASN A 292 6.79 20.84 19.64
N PHE A 293 7.29 19.99 18.75
CA PHE A 293 6.75 19.82 17.42
C PHE A 293 6.37 18.37 17.16
N LYS A 294 5.45 18.21 16.20
CA LYS A 294 5.01 16.93 15.69
C LYS A 294 5.13 16.92 14.16
N ALA A 295 5.96 16.02 13.65
CA ALA A 295 6.14 15.86 12.21
C ALA A 295 5.00 15.03 11.59
N SER A 296 4.55 15.45 10.41
CA SER A 296 3.65 14.65 9.56
C SER A 296 4.38 13.54 8.80
N SER A 297 5.69 13.69 8.59
CA SER A 297 6.58 12.73 7.91
C SER A 297 7.91 12.62 8.64
N ARG A 298 8.63 11.51 8.47
CA ARG A 298 9.94 11.23 9.10
C ARG A 298 11.13 11.41 8.16
N SER A 299 10.95 12.19 7.09
CA SER A 299 12.03 12.50 6.13
C SER A 299 13.25 13.04 6.88
N LYS A 300 14.39 12.33 6.79
CA LYS A 300 15.66 12.77 7.34
C LYS A 300 16.27 13.83 6.41
N LEU A 301 16.95 14.81 7.00
CA LEU A 301 17.73 15.81 6.28
C LEU A 301 19.13 15.27 5.96
#